data_AF-Q9XXW7-F1
#
_entry.id   AF-Q9XXW7-F1
#
_cell.length_a   1.000
_cell.length_b   1.000
_cell.length_c   1.000
_cell.angle_alpha   90.00
_cell.angle_beta   90.00
_cell.angle_gamma   90.00
#
_symmetry.space_group_name_H-M   'P 1'
#
loop_
_entity.id
_entity.type
_entity.pdbx_description
1 polymer ?
#
loop_
_entity_poly.entity_id
_entity_poly.type
_entity_poly.pdbx_seq_one_letter_code
_entity_poly.pdbx_strand_id
1 'polypeptide(L)'
;KDSIKGFVDYLINNEQKTPKGLLFLGEWGSLRSAANAALITLQAADLGLSPASYRQFAKTQIDYALGDGGRSFVCGFGNNPPTHAHHRS
;
A
#
# COMPACT_ATOMS: atom_id res chain seq x y z
N LYS A 1 -6.76 -16.96 12.93
CA LYS A 1 -5.89 -15.76 12.95
C LYS A 1 -4.51 -16.04 12.35
N ASP A 2 -4.05 -17.29 12.35
CA ASP A 2 -2.70 -17.63 11.89
C ASP A 2 -2.49 -17.41 10.38
N SER A 3 -3.48 -17.75 9.55
CA SER A 3 -3.39 -17.54 8.09
C SER A 3 -3.25 -16.06 7.72
N ILE A 4 -4.01 -15.16 8.37
CA ILE A 4 -3.91 -13.73 8.11
C ILE A 4 -2.59 -13.16 8.61
N LYS A 5 -2.10 -13.64 9.77
CA LYS A 5 -0.79 -13.26 10.29
C LYS A 5 0.32 -13.66 9.33
N GLY A 6 0.33 -14.93 8.88
CA GLY A 6 1.32 -15.43 7.93
C GLY A 6 1.30 -14.68 6.60
N PHE A 7 0.11 -14.37 6.08
CA PHE A 7 -0.05 -13.58 4.87
C PHE A 7 0.55 -12.16 5.02
N VAL A 8 0.16 -11.42 6.07
CA VAL A 8 0.66 -10.05 6.28
C VAL A 8 2.16 -10.05 6.55
N ASP A 9 2.66 -10.99 7.35
CA ASP A 9 4.09 -11.09 7.62
C ASP A 9 4.90 -11.36 6.34
N TYR A 10 4.40 -12.21 5.44
CA TYR A 10 5.03 -12.45 4.14
C TYR A 10 5.03 -11.17 3.27
N LEU A 11 3.92 -10.44 3.21
CA LEU A 11 3.86 -9.17 2.47
C LEU A 11 4.89 -8.14 2.98
N ILE A 12 5.05 -8.04 4.30
CA ILE A 12 5.97 -7.09 4.91
C ILE A 12 7.43 -7.51 4.66
N ASN A 13 7.76 -8.78 4.89
CA ASN A 13 9.15 -9.20 5.01
C ASN A 13 9.75 -9.79 3.73
N ASN A 14 8.94 -10.36 2.84
CA ASN A 14 9.44 -11.21 1.74
C ASN A 14 8.98 -10.75 0.37
N GLU A 15 7.75 -10.24 0.29
CA GLU A 15 7.17 -9.86 -1.00
C GLU A 15 7.94 -8.68 -1.64
N GLN A 16 8.01 -8.69 -2.96
CA GLN A 16 8.76 -7.71 -3.74
C GLN A 16 8.24 -6.29 -3.48
N LYS A 17 9.19 -5.37 -3.30
CA LYS A 17 8.93 -3.94 -3.17
C LYS A 17 9.76 -3.18 -4.18
N THR A 18 9.25 -2.02 -4.62
CA THR A 18 10.06 -1.08 -5.40
C THR A 18 11.22 -0.55 -4.53
N PRO A 19 12.29 0.03 -5.11
CA PRO A 19 13.37 0.61 -4.33
C PRO A 19 12.94 1.69 -3.32
N LYS A 20 11.76 2.29 -3.52
CA LYS A 20 11.16 3.28 -2.62
C LYS A 20 10.08 2.71 -1.69
N GLY A 21 9.93 1.39 -1.63
CA GLY A 21 9.13 0.73 -0.60
C GLY A 21 7.65 0.45 -0.92
N LEU A 22 7.19 0.70 -2.15
CA LEU A 22 5.85 0.27 -2.58
C LEU A 22 5.82 -1.24 -2.76
N LEU A 23 4.86 -1.92 -2.16
CA LEU A 23 4.57 -3.33 -2.41
C LEU A 23 4.17 -3.56 -3.87
N PHE A 24 4.95 -4.35 -4.61
CA PHE A 24 4.81 -4.52 -6.05
C PHE A 24 4.32 -5.93 -6.39
N LEU A 25 2.99 -6.10 -6.38
CA LEU A 25 2.32 -7.38 -6.66
C LEU A 25 2.06 -7.64 -8.15
N GLY A 26 2.45 -6.71 -9.02
CA GLY A 26 2.24 -6.81 -10.47
C GLY A 26 1.98 -5.44 -11.11
N GLU A 27 2.04 -5.42 -12.44
CA GLU A 27 1.98 -4.19 -13.26
C GLU A 27 0.56 -3.59 -13.30
N TRP A 28 -0.47 -4.44 -13.36
CA TRP A 28 -1.85 -3.99 -13.51
C TRP A 28 -2.46 -3.50 -12.20
N GLY A 29 -2.46 -2.17 -12.03
CA GLY A 29 -3.03 -1.53 -10.86
C GLY A 29 -2.21 -1.80 -9.60
N SER A 30 -0.89 -1.60 -9.67
CA SER A 30 0.04 -1.83 -8.56
C SER A 30 -0.39 -1.11 -7.28
N LEU A 31 -0.79 0.17 -7.38
CA LEU A 31 -1.28 0.95 -6.23
C LEU A 31 -2.58 0.39 -5.65
N ARG A 32 -3.50 -0.12 -6.47
CA ARG A 32 -4.71 -0.80 -6.00
C ARG A 32 -4.33 -2.02 -5.16
N SER A 33 -3.38 -2.83 -5.64
CA SER A 33 -2.98 -4.04 -4.94
C SER A 33 -2.28 -3.72 -3.62
N ALA A 34 -1.41 -2.70 -3.59
CA ALA A 34 -0.77 -2.21 -2.37
C ALA A 34 -1.79 -1.64 -1.37
N ALA A 35 -2.78 -0.86 -1.83
CA ALA A 35 -3.82 -0.31 -0.97
C ALA A 35 -4.75 -1.40 -0.40
N ASN A 36 -5.09 -2.42 -1.20
CA ASN A 36 -5.85 -3.58 -0.71
C ASN A 36 -5.07 -4.35 0.37
N ALA A 37 -3.77 -4.56 0.16
CA ALA A 37 -2.89 -5.17 1.16
C ALA A 37 -2.82 -4.32 2.44
N ALA A 38 -2.76 -3.00 2.32
CA ALA A 38 -2.79 -2.08 3.46
C ALA A 38 -4.10 -2.20 4.24
N LEU A 39 -5.26 -2.24 3.56
CA LEU A 39 -6.56 -2.43 4.21
C LEU A 39 -6.62 -3.76 4.98
N ILE A 40 -6.20 -4.86 4.36
CA ILE A 40 -6.14 -6.18 5.02
C ILE A 40 -5.23 -6.14 6.25
N THR A 41 -4.08 -5.48 6.13
CA THR A 41 -3.12 -5.32 7.23
C THR A 41 -3.70 -4.50 8.39
N LEU A 42 -4.48 -3.45 8.11
CA LEU A 42 -5.19 -2.68 9.13
C LEU A 42 -6.24 -3.53 9.85
N GLN A 43 -7.02 -4.33 9.11
CA GLN A 43 -7.99 -5.25 9.72
C GLN A 43 -7.28 -6.30 10.60
N ALA A 44 -6.11 -6.81 10.18
CA ALA A 44 -5.30 -7.71 11.01
C ALA A 44 -4.82 -7.03 12.30
N ALA A 45 -4.43 -5.75 12.24
CA ALA A 45 -4.06 -4.96 13.42
C ALA A 45 -5.25 -4.80 14.38
N ASP A 46 -6.46 -4.57 13.88
CA ASP A 46 -7.67 -4.44 14.69
C ASP A 46 -8.06 -5.77 15.36
N LEU A 47 -7.64 -6.91 14.80
CA LEU A 47 -7.75 -8.22 15.45
C LEU A 47 -6.68 -8.48 16.54
N GLY A 48 -5.82 -7.50 16.82
CA GLY A 48 -4.75 -7.57 17.82
C GLY A 48 -3.43 -8.16 17.33
N LEU A 49 -3.26 -8.36 16.02
CA LEU A 49 -2.03 -8.92 15.45
C LEU A 49 -1.02 -7.80 15.18
N SER A 50 0.10 -7.82 15.89
CA SER A 50 1.20 -6.84 15.77
C SER A 50 0.75 -5.40 15.48
N PRO A 51 -0.18 -4.81 16.26
CA PRO A 51 -0.99 -3.69 15.77
C PRO A 51 -0.19 -2.46 15.38
N ALA A 52 0.89 -2.17 16.12
CA ALA A 52 1.76 -1.03 15.83
C ALA A 52 2.51 -1.19 14.49
N SER A 53 3.17 -2.34 14.27
CA SER A 53 3.95 -2.55 13.05
C SER A 53 3.05 -2.72 11.81
N TYR A 54 1.90 -3.38 11.96
CA TYR A 54 0.95 -3.56 10.87
C TYR A 54 0.34 -2.22 10.44
N ARG A 55 -0.12 -1.38 11.39
CA ARG A 55 -0.61 -0.04 11.07
C ARG A 55 0.49 0.82 10.44
N GLN A 56 1.72 0.74 10.93
CA GLN A 56 2.84 1.47 10.35
C GLN A 56 3.11 1.04 8.91
N PHE A 57 3.16 -0.25 8.62
CA PHE A 57 3.33 -0.75 7.26
C PHE A 57 2.18 -0.34 6.34
N ALA A 58 0.93 -0.48 6.79
CA ALA A 58 -0.23 -0.06 6.01
C ALA A 58 -0.16 1.45 5.68
N LYS A 59 0.28 2.27 6.65
CA LYS A 59 0.48 3.71 6.45
C LYS A 59 1.50 3.98 5.36
N THR A 60 2.65 3.30 5.32
CA THR A 60 3.66 3.55 4.26
C THR A 60 3.13 3.29 2.86
N GLN A 61 2.24 2.32 2.68
CA GLN A 61 1.65 2.03 1.37
C GLN A 61 0.69 3.13 0.91
N ILE A 62 -0.09 3.69 1.84
CA ILE A 62 -0.98 4.81 1.56
C ILE A 62 -0.17 6.10 1.37
N ASP A 63 0.79 6.39 2.22
CA ASP A 63 1.66 7.57 2.08
C ASP A 63 2.43 7.54 0.75
N TYR A 64 2.88 6.37 0.28
CA TYR A 64 3.48 6.24 -1.05
C TYR A 64 2.53 6.72 -2.16
N ALA A 65 1.26 6.29 -2.11
CA ALA A 65 0.24 6.73 -3.07
C ALA A 65 -0.02 8.24 -2.98
N LEU A 66 0.16 8.83 -1.80
CA LEU A 66 -0.08 10.25 -1.54
C LEU A 66 1.12 11.16 -1.85
N GLY A 67 2.36 10.64 -1.87
CA GLY A 67 3.50 11.47 -2.21
C GLY A 67 4.88 10.97 -1.84
N ASP A 68 5.04 10.05 -0.89
CA ASP A 68 6.36 9.70 -0.33
C ASP A 68 7.31 9.08 -1.37
N GLY A 69 6.76 8.57 -2.48
CA GLY A 69 7.54 8.12 -3.64
C GLY A 69 8.16 9.25 -4.49
N GLY A 70 7.84 10.51 -4.21
CA GLY A 70 8.35 11.72 -4.89
C GLY A 70 7.27 12.53 -5.63
N ARG A 71 6.08 11.95 -5.84
CA ARG A 71 4.88 12.63 -6.37
C ARG A 71 3.63 11.91 -5.90
N SER A 72 2.50 12.61 -5.91
CA SER A 72 1.19 12.00 -5.70
C SER A 72 0.81 11.12 -6.88
N PHE A 73 0.11 10.03 -6.58
CA PHE A 73 -0.59 9.19 -7.56
C PHE A 73 -2.11 9.33 -7.48
N VAL A 74 -2.63 10.19 -6.61
CA VAL A 74 -4.05 10.52 -6.50
C VAL A 74 -4.31 11.77 -7.34
N CYS A 75 -5.17 11.65 -8.35
CA CYS A 75 -5.50 12.76 -9.24
C CYS A 75 -6.06 13.95 -8.43
N GLY A 76 -5.59 15.16 -8.73
CA GLY A 76 -6.04 16.39 -8.06
C GLY A 76 -5.56 16.58 -6.62
N PHE A 77 -4.67 15.73 -6.10
CA PHE A 77 -4.16 15.82 -4.74
C PHE A 77 -2.63 15.89 -4.69
N GLY A 78 -2.08 16.67 -3.76
CA GLY A 78 -0.66 16.64 -3.40
C GLY A 78 0.30 17.19 -4.45
N ASN A 79 1.57 16.76 -4.36
CA ASN A 79 2.64 17.25 -5.23
C ASN A 79 2.64 16.53 -6.58
N ASN A 80 2.51 17.27 -7.69
CA ASN A 80 2.59 16.76 -9.06
C ASN A 80 1.72 15.49 -9.30
N PRO A 81 0.39 15.55 -9.11
CA PRO A 81 -0.48 14.39 -9.36
C PRO A 81 -0.58 14.04 -10.86
N PRO A 82 -1.10 12.85 -11.22
CA PRO A 82 -1.41 12.53 -12.61
C PRO A 82 -2.49 13.49 -13.15
N THR A 83 -2.30 13.99 -14.36
CA THR A 83 -3.25 14.89 -15.06
C THR A 83 -3.85 14.30 -16.33
N HIS A 84 -3.36 13.12 -16.74
CA HIS A 84 -3.77 12.40 -17.94
C HIS A 84 -4.21 10.99 -17.56
N ALA A 85 -5.22 10.89 -16.69
CA ALA A 85 -5.82 9.61 -16.36
C ALA A 85 -6.50 9.03 -17.60
N HIS A 86 -6.37 7.72 -17.82
CA HIS A 86 -7.14 7.03 -18.85
C HIS A 86 -8.60 6.88 -18.39
N HIS A 87 -9.30 8.01 -18.41
CA HIS A 87 -10.69 8.17 -17.99
C HIS A 87 -11.39 9.06 -19.01
N ARG A 88 -12.63 8.74 -19.36
CA ARG A 88 -13.36 9.47 -20.40
C ARG A 88 -13.92 10.81 -19.92
N SER A 89 -14.37 10.91 -18.67
CA SER A 89 -15.09 12.08 -18.12
C SER A 89 -14.71 12.41 -16.69
#